data_AF-A0A7X8MUU8-F1
#
_entry.id   AF-A0A7X8MUU8-F1
#
_cell.length_a   1.000
_cell.length_b   1.000
_cell.length_c   1.000
_cell.angle_alpha   90.00
_cell.angle_beta   90.00
_cell.angle_gamma   90.00
#
_symmetry.space_group_name_H-M   'P 1'
#
loop_
_entity.id
_entity.type
_entity.pdbx_description
1 polymer ?
#
loop_
_entity_poly.entity_id
_entity_poly.type
_entity_poly.pdbx_seq_one_letter_code
_entity_poly.pdbx_strand_id
1 'polypeptide(L)'
;PTPTGLFRSGVEHKKVQLRNLIIEYPDIKWLLVGDDGQHDPLTYGDFVFEHPDRIAGVAIRQLSPQEHVLSHGTAAPLAQAHREELFGVHSIAGENGHALLAEYRKDPFLD
;
A
#
# COMPACT_ATOMS: atom_id res chain seq x y z
N PRO A 1 21.19 8.74 19.69
CA PRO A 1 21.40 7.88 18.50
C PRO A 1 20.95 6.45 18.80
N THR A 2 19.89 5.98 18.15
CA THR A 2 19.71 4.53 17.99
C THR A 2 20.65 4.14 16.85
N PRO A 3 21.79 3.50 17.12
CA PRO A 3 22.69 3.09 16.07
C PRO A 3 22.08 1.83 15.42
N THR A 4 22.35 1.64 14.13
CA THR A 4 22.08 0.41 13.34
C THR A 4 20.77 0.39 12.54
N GLY A 5 20.87 0.70 11.25
CA GLY A 5 20.33 -0.17 10.19
C GLY A 5 18.81 -0.24 9.93
N LEU A 6 17.99 0.68 10.44
CA LEU A 6 16.51 0.62 10.30
C LEU A 6 15.98 0.59 8.85
N PHE A 7 16.82 0.89 7.85
CA PHE A 7 16.42 1.03 6.46
C PHE A 7 16.86 -0.12 5.54
N ARG A 8 17.51 -1.18 6.05
CA ARG A 8 17.81 -2.36 5.22
C ARG A 8 16.75 -3.46 5.27
N SER A 9 15.81 -3.41 6.22
CA SER A 9 14.72 -4.39 6.34
C SER A 9 13.35 -3.75 6.58
N GLY A 10 13.13 -2.51 6.13
CA GLY A 10 11.85 -1.81 6.33
C GLY A 10 10.65 -2.58 5.76
N VAL A 11 10.83 -3.20 4.60
CA VAL A 11 9.81 -4.03 3.94
C VAL A 11 9.51 -5.29 4.74
N GLU A 12 10.53 -6.06 5.12
CA GLU A 12 10.36 -7.29 5.92
C GLU A 12 9.73 -7.00 7.28
N HIS A 13 10.15 -5.92 7.94
CA HIS A 13 9.55 -5.50 9.20
C HIS A 13 8.08 -5.12 9.01
N LYS A 14 7.74 -4.37 7.95
CA LYS A 14 6.35 -4.00 7.61
C LYS A 14 5.49 -5.24 7.33
N LYS A 15 6.00 -6.21 6.58
CA LYS A 15 5.33 -7.49 6.30
C LYS A 15 5.04 -8.28 7.57
N VAL A 16 6.03 -8.42 8.46
CA VAL A 16 5.87 -9.13 9.74
C VAL A 16 4.82 -8.45 10.62
N GLN A 17 4.84 -7.12 10.71
CA GLN A 17 3.86 -6.39 11.54
C GLN A 17 2.44 -6.50 10.98
N LEU A 18 2.26 -6.37 9.66
CA LEU A 18 0.96 -6.55 9.02
C LEU A 18 0.38 -7.95 9.30
N ARG A 19 1.21 -8.99 9.17
CA ARG A 19 0.80 -10.37 9.47
C ARG A 19 0.38 -10.55 10.93
N ASN A 20 1.15 -9.99 11.88
CA ASN A 20 0.80 -10.07 13.30
C ASN A 20 -0.56 -9.42 13.59
N LEU A 21 -0.83 -8.25 13.01
CA LEU A 21 -2.10 -7.53 13.21
C LEU A 21 -3.31 -8.32 12.71
N ILE A 22 -3.22 -8.95 11.54
CA ILE A 22 -4.32 -9.80 11.02
C ILE A 22 -4.56 -11.01 11.92
N ILE A 23 -3.50 -11.64 12.42
CA ILE A 23 -3.63 -12.80 13.31
C ILE A 23 -4.25 -12.41 14.65
N GLU A 24 -3.82 -11.27 15.21
CA GLU A 24 -4.26 -10.80 16.52
C GLU A 24 -5.71 -10.28 16.50
N TYR A 25 -6.12 -9.65 15.40
CA TYR A 25 -7.46 -9.08 15.23
C TYR A 25 -8.14 -9.65 13.99
N PRO A 26 -8.57 -10.93 14.01
CA PRO A 26 -9.14 -11.57 12.84
C PRO A 26 -10.39 -10.81 12.37
N ASP A 27 -11.27 -10.39 13.28
CA ASP A 27 -12.58 -9.82 12.92
C ASP A 27 -12.54 -8.41 12.33
N ILE A 28 -11.35 -7.81 12.22
CA ILE A 28 -11.16 -6.49 11.63
C ILE A 28 -10.91 -6.64 10.12
N LYS A 29 -11.65 -5.86 9.31
CA LYS A 29 -11.30 -5.62 7.90
C LYS A 29 -10.35 -4.42 7.81
N TRP A 30 -9.24 -4.61 7.11
CA TRP A 30 -8.16 -3.65 7.03
C TRP A 30 -8.22 -2.85 5.73
N LEU A 31 -7.93 -1.56 5.82
CA LEU A 31 -7.66 -0.69 4.67
C LEU A 31 -6.15 -0.48 4.57
N LEU A 32 -5.54 -0.89 3.47
CA LEU A 32 -4.10 -0.71 3.25
C LEU A 32 -3.84 0.64 2.60
N VAL A 33 -3.05 1.51 3.24
CA VAL A 33 -2.69 2.82 2.72
C VAL A 33 -1.17 2.96 2.64
N GLY A 34 -0.64 3.26 1.46
CA GLY A 34 0.80 3.38 1.23
C GLY A 34 1.13 4.26 0.02
N ASP A 35 2.38 4.28 -0.40
CA ASP A 35 2.85 5.01 -1.59
C ASP A 35 3.52 4.07 -2.61
N ASP A 36 3.44 4.39 -3.90
CA ASP A 36 4.12 3.64 -4.96
C ASP A 36 5.63 3.89 -4.99
N GLY A 37 6.14 4.57 -3.96
CA GLY A 37 7.53 4.90 -3.79
C GLY A 37 8.27 4.09 -2.73
N GLN A 38 7.64 3.13 -2.11
CA GLN A 38 8.34 1.99 -1.55
C GLN A 38 7.66 0.76 -2.15
N HIS A 39 8.18 -0.45 -1.97
CA HIS A 39 7.58 -1.66 -2.53
C HIS A 39 6.19 -2.01 -1.96
N ASP A 40 5.40 -1.02 -1.53
CA ASP A 40 4.07 -1.13 -0.95
C ASP A 40 3.07 -1.77 -1.92
N PRO A 41 3.02 -1.43 -3.23
CA PRO A 41 2.05 -2.09 -4.11
C PRO A 41 2.31 -3.60 -4.24
N LEU A 42 3.57 -4.03 -4.33
CA LEU A 42 3.90 -5.46 -4.35
C LEU A 42 3.60 -6.12 -3.00
N THR A 43 3.97 -5.46 -1.91
CA THR A 43 3.73 -5.96 -0.54
C THR A 43 2.25 -6.09 -0.24
N TYR A 44 1.43 -5.14 -0.67
CA TYR A 44 -0.02 -5.18 -0.48
C TYR A 44 -0.67 -6.20 -1.42
N GLY A 45 -0.17 -6.39 -2.64
CA GLY A 45 -0.62 -7.46 -3.53
C GLY A 45 -0.44 -8.83 -2.90
N ASP A 46 0.76 -9.14 -2.40
CA ASP A 46 1.05 -10.38 -1.65
C ASP A 46 0.06 -10.54 -0.47
N PHE A 47 -0.14 -9.46 0.28
CA PHE A 47 -0.95 -9.49 1.50
C PHE A 47 -2.45 -9.67 1.22
N VAL A 48 -2.96 -9.05 0.16
CA VAL A 48 -4.34 -9.24 -0.29
C VAL A 48 -4.54 -10.65 -0.81
N PHE A 49 -3.57 -11.18 -1.56
CA PHE A 49 -3.62 -12.56 -2.04
C PHE A 49 -3.64 -13.57 -0.88
N GLU A 50 -2.84 -13.35 0.17
CA GLU A 50 -2.81 -14.19 1.37
C GLU A 50 -4.11 -14.08 2.20
N HIS A 51 -4.78 -12.92 2.22
CA HIS A 51 -5.89 -12.62 3.12
C HIS A 51 -7.05 -11.81 2.47
N PRO A 52 -7.65 -12.28 1.37
CA PRO A 52 -8.60 -11.47 0.58
C PRO A 52 -9.89 -11.13 1.33
N ASP A 53 -10.30 -11.96 2.29
CA ASP A 53 -11.48 -11.76 3.13
C ASP A 53 -11.26 -10.70 4.25
N ARG A 54 -10.00 -10.35 4.52
CA ARG A 54 -9.60 -9.43 5.60
C ARG A 54 -9.22 -8.05 5.09
N ILE A 55 -9.11 -7.83 3.78
CA ILE A 55 -8.78 -6.52 3.20
C ILE A 55 -10.02 -5.89 2.58
N ALA A 56 -10.41 -4.73 3.10
CA ALA A 56 -11.52 -3.94 2.56
C ALA A 56 -11.15 -3.22 1.26
N GLY A 57 -9.89 -2.80 1.13
CA GLY A 57 -9.38 -2.15 -0.06
C GLY A 57 -7.94 -1.68 0.09
N VAL A 58 -7.42 -1.09 -0.99
CA VAL A 58 -6.05 -0.57 -1.06
C VAL A 58 -6.05 0.86 -1.59
N ALA A 59 -5.38 1.77 -0.90
CA ALA A 59 -5.20 3.16 -1.30
C ALA A 59 -3.70 3.45 -1.51
N ILE A 60 -3.31 3.78 -2.74
CA ILE A 60 -1.90 4.05 -3.10
C ILE A 60 -1.72 5.51 -3.48
N ARG A 61 -0.88 6.23 -2.72
CA ARG A 61 -0.38 7.52 -3.14
C ARG A 61 0.59 7.35 -4.30
N GLN A 62 0.38 8.08 -5.38
CA GLN A 62 1.30 8.10 -6.52
C GLN A 62 2.29 9.24 -6.37
N LEU A 63 3.57 8.89 -6.34
CA LEU A 63 4.65 9.85 -6.33
C LEU A 63 4.81 10.46 -7.72
N SER A 64 5.18 11.74 -7.75
CA SER A 64 5.70 12.35 -8.97
C SER A 64 7.03 11.69 -9.36
N PRO A 65 7.47 11.76 -10.64
CA PRO A 65 8.77 11.24 -11.06
C PRO A 65 9.96 11.78 -10.25
N GLN A 66 9.85 13.03 -9.78
CA GLN A 66 10.87 13.68 -8.95
C GLN A 66 10.92 13.07 -7.55
N GLU A 67 9.75 12.88 -6.93
CA GLU A 67 9.63 12.16 -5.67
C GLU A 67 10.13 10.72 -5.84
N HIS A 68 9.81 10.05 -6.96
CA HIS A 68 10.29 8.70 -7.24
C HIS A 68 11.82 8.63 -7.19
N VAL A 69 12.50 9.51 -7.93
CA VAL A 69 13.97 9.57 -7.94
C VAL A 69 14.53 9.80 -6.54
N LEU A 70 13.89 10.64 -5.72
CA LEU A 70 14.32 10.90 -4.34
C LEU A 70 14.13 9.70 -3.42
N SER A 71 13.13 8.86 -3.65
CA SER A 71 12.83 7.69 -2.82
C SER A 71 13.44 6.35 -3.30
N HIS A 72 13.69 6.15 -4.60
CA HIS A 72 14.18 4.86 -5.18
C HIS A 72 15.44 4.99 -6.02
N GLY A 73 15.86 6.21 -6.35
CA GLY A 73 16.91 6.44 -7.35
C GLY A 73 16.50 6.11 -8.79
N THR A 74 15.22 5.82 -9.07
CA THR A 74 14.70 5.55 -10.42
C THR A 74 13.37 6.29 -10.63
N ALA A 75 13.05 6.63 -11.88
CA ALA A 75 11.89 7.47 -12.21
C ALA A 75 10.65 6.68 -12.68
N ALA A 76 10.64 5.35 -12.56
CA ALA A 76 9.59 4.52 -13.13
C ALA A 76 8.41 4.37 -12.15
N PRO A 77 7.21 4.88 -12.48
CA PRO A 77 6.01 4.61 -11.71
C PRO A 77 5.46 3.22 -12.06
N LEU A 78 4.81 2.57 -11.09
CA LEU A 78 3.95 1.42 -11.36
C LEU A 78 2.67 1.94 -12.07
N ALA A 79 2.49 1.56 -13.34
CA ALA A 79 1.37 2.06 -14.15
C ALA A 79 0.00 1.68 -13.54
N GLN A 80 -0.94 2.61 -13.59
CA GLN A 80 -2.27 2.51 -12.97
C GLN A 80 -3.07 1.25 -13.38
N ALA A 81 -2.95 0.83 -14.65
CA ALA A 81 -3.64 -0.36 -15.17
C ALA A 81 -3.19 -1.68 -14.52
N HIS A 82 -2.02 -1.72 -13.89
CA HIS A 82 -1.53 -2.93 -13.24
C HIS A 82 -2.14 -3.13 -11.85
N ARG A 83 -2.76 -2.11 -11.23
CA ARG A 83 -3.12 -2.14 -9.80
C ARG A 83 -4.38 -2.94 -9.47
N GLU A 84 -5.44 -2.83 -10.27
CA GLU A 84 -6.62 -3.67 -10.06
C GLU A 84 -6.29 -5.16 -10.25
N GLU A 85 -5.45 -5.49 -11.24
CA GLU A 85 -4.91 -6.84 -11.43
C GLU A 85 -3.99 -7.27 -10.28
N LEU A 86 -3.14 -6.37 -9.78
CA LEU A 86 -2.20 -6.66 -8.69
C LEU A 86 -2.91 -6.99 -7.37
N PHE A 87 -4.02 -6.33 -7.07
CA PHE A 87 -4.67 -6.47 -5.77
C PHE A 87 -5.83 -7.45 -5.78
N GLY A 88 -6.60 -7.57 -6.86
CA GLY A 88 -7.80 -8.42 -6.85
C GLY A 88 -8.89 -7.99 -5.85
N VAL A 89 -8.73 -6.81 -5.24
CA VAL A 89 -9.71 -6.11 -4.40
C VAL A 89 -9.81 -4.66 -4.87
N HIS A 90 -10.86 -3.97 -4.44
CA HIS A 90 -11.09 -2.58 -4.79
C HIS A 90 -9.89 -1.72 -4.35
N SER A 91 -9.33 -0.94 -5.29
CA SER A 91 -8.19 -0.06 -5.05
C SER A 91 -8.39 1.35 -5.62
N ILE A 92 -7.89 2.36 -4.92
CA ILE A 92 -7.90 3.76 -5.36
C ILE A 92 -6.49 4.35 -5.37
N ALA A 93 -6.31 5.45 -6.10
CA ALA A 93 -5.03 6.14 -6.21
C ALA A 93 -5.18 7.65 -6.24
N GLY A 94 -4.12 8.35 -5.82
CA GLY A 94 -4.10 9.80 -5.85
C GLY A 94 -2.72 10.36 -5.54
N GLU A 95 -2.44 11.59 -5.96
CA GLU A 95 -1.13 12.23 -5.77
C GLU A 95 -0.82 12.55 -4.30
N ASN A 96 -1.87 12.65 -3.48
CA ASN A 96 -1.79 13.00 -2.06
C ASN A 96 -3.02 12.50 -1.29
N GLY A 97 -3.02 12.71 0.03
CA GLY A 97 -4.11 12.27 0.90
C GLY A 97 -5.48 12.90 0.56
N HIS A 98 -5.51 14.14 0.07
CA HIS A 98 -6.77 14.78 -0.35
C HIS A 98 -7.33 14.14 -1.61
N ALA A 99 -6.48 13.79 -2.58
CA ALA A 99 -6.88 13.07 -3.77
C ALA A 99 -7.40 11.66 -3.42
N LEU A 100 -6.70 10.93 -2.55
CA LEU A 100 -7.16 9.62 -2.06
C LEU A 100 -8.54 9.72 -1.37
N LEU A 101 -8.73 10.74 -0.53
CA LEU A 101 -10.02 10.96 0.13
C LEU A 101 -11.13 11.32 -0.88
N ALA A 102 -10.81 12.06 -1.94
CA ALA A 102 -11.76 12.38 -2.99
C ALA A 102 -12.18 11.13 -3.77
N GLU A 103 -11.26 10.23 -4.11
CA GLU A 103 -11.59 8.96 -4.76
C GLU A 103 -12.41 8.04 -3.83
N TYR A 104 -12.00 7.88 -2.57
CA TYR A 104 -12.75 7.09 -1.58
C TYR A 104 -14.21 7.58 -1.41
N ARG A 105 -14.44 8.89 -1.49
CA ARG A 105 -15.81 9.45 -1.40
C ARG A 105 -16.66 9.18 -2.63
N LYS A 106 -16.05 8.99 -3.80
CA LYS A 106 -16.78 8.63 -5.02
C LYS A 106 -17.17 7.15 -4.98
N ASP A 107 -16.27 6.31 -4.48
CA ASP A 107 -16.43 4.86 -4.44
C ASP A 107 -15.83 4.28 -3.13
N PRO A 108 -16.61 4.20 -2.04
CA PRO A 108 -16.13 3.70 -0.75
C PRO A 108 -15.82 2.19 -0.78
N PHE A 109 -14.79 1.78 -0.02
CA PHE A 109 -14.39 0.37 0.10
C PHE A 109 -15.33 -0.53 0.89
N LEU A 110 -16.25 0.05 1.66
CA LEU A 110 -17.20 -0.65 2.51
C LEU A 110 -18.57 -0.02 2.28
N ASP A 111 -19.57 -0.87 2.10
CA ASP A 111 -20.99 -0.48 2.01
C ASP A 111 -21.53 0.04 3.35
#